data_AF-A0A831UMH4-F1
#
_entry.id   AF-A0A831UMH4-F1
#
_cell.length_a   1.000
_cell.length_b   1.000
_cell.length_c   1.000
_cell.angle_alpha   90.00
_cell.angle_beta   90.00
_cell.angle_gamma   90.00
#
_symmetry.space_group_name_H-M   'P 1'
#
loop_
_entity.id
_entity.type
_entity.pdbx_description
1 polymer ?
#
loop_
_entity_poly.entity_id
_entity_poly.type
_entity_poly.pdbx_seq_one_letter_code
_entity_poly.pdbx_strand_id
1 'polypeptide(L)'
;MESRTMQRPSRCTPAASSPKAAPRANLEKGWVIANHILVSFHVAFISSVLCLPSDVSGKTEVLMFIFVSAETIVSLIFMGISWHTGIAIHEIGHYLKAVRLNTLNEKLLPEAQAMLKRPLAEQIPWFAKMYALIPYGKFPGVVKSGLNYYADSPFNLAVAAAGPAISKYLGAIFLPAALVLLVIGMAANAVWVIYVGRLCLGLGAVGTLDFFLADPGKYKQFMARERRAAERAAGAAEKAKAAAWINEAPKVKARMMANRMQETTRRDGQLVRAPWQFRNCGMGGRHTEKEYPESNISMQETMFLPLSAANYEEAQEMTVALQSRLMQIIENAEGCRVMGIGLEGGLAPYITKEPQDRVPEQRLWRMAKQTILDCGYVPGVDVAIALDPAASELGDSLSRGVRAARRDRLLPVLA
;
A
#
# COMPACT_ATOMS: atom_id res chain seq x y z
N MET A 1 52.30 -38.04 -33.66
CA MET A 1 52.34 -38.01 -32.18
C MET A 1 52.02 -36.60 -31.74
N GLU A 2 50.77 -36.38 -31.36
CA GLU A 2 50.26 -35.13 -30.81
C GLU A 2 50.93 -34.82 -29.46
N SER A 3 51.42 -33.59 -29.27
CA SER A 3 51.72 -33.07 -27.93
C SER A 3 50.66 -32.04 -27.55
N ARG A 4 49.65 -32.51 -26.82
CA ARG A 4 48.66 -31.67 -26.13
C ARG A 4 49.39 -30.78 -25.12
N THR A 5 49.45 -29.48 -25.39
CA THR A 5 49.80 -28.47 -24.39
C THR A 5 48.60 -28.31 -23.45
N MET A 6 48.75 -28.72 -22.19
CA MET A 6 47.76 -28.52 -21.13
C MET A 6 47.49 -27.02 -20.94
N GLN A 7 46.29 -26.57 -21.31
CA GLN A 7 45.73 -25.31 -20.83
C GLN A 7 45.55 -25.38 -19.31
N ARG A 8 46.21 -24.47 -18.59
CA ARG A 8 45.96 -24.23 -17.17
C ARG A 8 44.50 -23.77 -17.01
N PRO A 9 43.74 -24.30 -16.04
CA PRO A 9 42.37 -23.85 -15.80
C PRO A 9 42.39 -22.39 -15.35
N SER A 10 41.55 -21.58 -16.00
CA SER A 10 41.26 -20.21 -15.61
C SER A 10 40.80 -20.19 -14.15
N ARG A 11 41.38 -19.29 -13.36
CA ARG A 11 40.91 -19.02 -12.01
C ARG A 11 39.45 -18.58 -12.09
N CYS A 12 38.53 -19.44 -11.64
CA CYS A 12 37.16 -19.03 -11.32
C CYS A 12 37.23 -17.86 -10.33
N THR A 13 36.87 -16.68 -10.80
CA THR A 13 36.43 -15.59 -9.93
C THR A 13 35.24 -16.11 -9.12
N PRO A 14 35.24 -15.97 -7.78
CA PRO A 14 34.11 -16.41 -6.99
C PRO A 14 32.86 -15.65 -7.45
N ALA A 15 31.80 -16.42 -7.72
CA ALA A 15 30.50 -15.90 -8.10
C ALA A 15 30.12 -14.76 -7.14
N ALA A 16 29.81 -13.60 -7.70
CA ALA A 16 29.29 -12.47 -6.95
C ALA A 16 28.11 -12.99 -6.12
N SER A 17 28.25 -12.90 -4.80
CA SER A 17 27.19 -13.20 -3.86
C SER A 17 25.93 -12.48 -4.34
N SER A 18 24.84 -13.23 -4.48
CA SER A 18 23.52 -12.66 -4.74
C SER A 18 23.32 -11.43 -3.86
N PRO A 19 22.79 -10.31 -4.40
CA PRO A 19 22.54 -9.14 -3.58
C PRO A 19 21.65 -9.60 -2.43
N LYS A 20 22.16 -9.49 -1.20
CA LYS A 20 21.37 -9.71 0.01
C LYS A 20 20.07 -8.94 -0.19
N ALA A 21 18.95 -9.66 -0.26
CA ALA A 21 17.65 -9.06 -0.41
C ALA A 21 17.57 -7.88 0.57
N ALA A 22 17.31 -6.68 0.02
CA ALA A 22 17.14 -5.49 0.84
C ALA A 22 16.19 -5.84 2.01
N PRO A 23 16.49 -5.42 3.25
CA PRO A 23 15.73 -5.83 4.41
C PRO A 23 14.26 -5.52 4.15
N ARG A 24 13.44 -6.58 3.98
CA ARG A 24 12.00 -6.45 3.80
C ARG A 24 11.50 -5.50 4.87
N ALA A 25 10.75 -4.48 4.46
CA ALA A 25 10.22 -3.47 5.35
C ALA A 25 9.14 -4.10 6.24
N ASN A 26 9.55 -4.88 7.23
CA ASN A 26 8.66 -5.61 8.11
C ASN A 26 8.09 -4.62 9.12
N LEU A 27 6.90 -4.10 8.81
CA LEU A 27 6.01 -3.38 9.71
C LEU A 27 5.21 -4.34 10.61
N GLU A 28 5.14 -5.62 10.22
CA GLU A 28 4.48 -6.68 10.98
C GLU A 28 5.45 -7.81 11.28
N LYS A 29 5.54 -8.18 12.56
CA LYS A 29 6.18 -9.41 13.06
C LYS A 29 5.38 -9.87 14.28
N GLY A 30 5.48 -11.15 14.63
CA GLY A 30 4.78 -11.75 15.78
C GLY A 30 5.09 -11.11 17.15
N TRP A 31 6.09 -10.23 17.21
CA TRP A 31 6.34 -9.35 18.34
C TRP A 31 5.19 -8.39 18.64
N VAL A 32 4.46 -7.92 17.63
CA VAL A 32 3.32 -7.02 17.80
C VAL A 32 2.26 -7.66 18.67
N ILE A 33 1.92 -8.92 18.42
CA ILE A 33 0.86 -9.62 19.16
C ILE A 33 1.33 -10.17 20.49
N ALA A 34 2.61 -10.56 20.59
CA ALA A 34 3.22 -10.82 21.90
C ALA A 34 3.10 -9.57 22.80
N ASN A 35 3.27 -8.37 22.25
CA ASN A 35 3.05 -7.12 22.98
C ASN A 35 1.57 -6.93 23.35
N HIS A 36 0.62 -7.23 22.46
CA HIS A 36 -0.82 -7.13 22.79
C HIS A 36 -1.17 -7.99 24.02
N ILE A 37 -0.70 -9.24 24.07
CA ILE A 37 -0.92 -10.14 25.21
C ILE A 37 -0.23 -9.59 26.46
N LEU A 38 1.06 -9.27 26.35
CA LEU A 38 1.89 -8.84 27.46
C LEU A 38 1.41 -7.52 28.06
N VAL A 39 1.13 -6.51 27.24
CA VAL A 39 0.63 -5.21 27.69
C VAL A 39 -0.76 -5.36 28.31
N SER A 40 -1.66 -6.15 27.70
CA SER A 40 -3.00 -6.38 28.27
C SER A 40 -2.91 -7.01 29.66
N PHE A 41 -2.00 -7.97 29.86
CA PHE A 41 -1.74 -8.57 31.17
C PHE A 41 -1.25 -7.52 32.18
N HIS A 42 -0.17 -6.80 31.85
CA HIS A 42 0.43 -5.83 32.79
C HIS A 42 -0.57 -4.73 33.16
N VAL A 43 -1.28 -4.15 32.19
CA VAL A 43 -2.20 -3.05 32.47
C VAL A 43 -3.40 -3.54 33.28
N ALA A 44 -3.98 -4.70 32.97
CA ALA A 44 -5.13 -5.22 33.70
C ALA A 44 -4.78 -5.51 35.18
N PHE A 45 -3.66 -6.18 35.43
CA PHE A 45 -3.24 -6.59 36.76
C PHE A 45 -2.63 -5.45 37.58
N ILE A 46 -1.78 -4.60 37.00
CA ILE A 46 -1.19 -3.47 37.74
C ILE A 46 -2.25 -2.43 38.08
N SER A 47 -3.17 -2.14 37.16
CA SER A 47 -4.24 -1.16 37.43
C SER A 47 -5.25 -1.63 38.48
N SER A 48 -5.28 -2.92 38.83
CA SER A 48 -6.12 -3.43 39.92
C SER A 48 -5.82 -2.82 41.27
N VAL A 49 -4.58 -2.35 41.48
CA VAL A 49 -4.14 -1.61 42.67
C VAL A 49 -5.01 -0.37 42.94
N LEU A 50 -5.61 0.21 41.90
CA LEU A 50 -6.53 1.36 42.03
C LEU A 50 -7.86 1.01 42.72
N CYS A 51 -8.16 -0.28 42.86
CA CYS A 51 -9.35 -0.80 43.56
C CYS A 51 -9.00 -1.43 44.91
N LEU A 52 -7.79 -1.21 45.45
CA LEU A 52 -7.39 -1.78 46.73
C LEU A 52 -8.31 -1.29 47.88
N PRO A 53 -8.82 -2.21 48.70
CA PRO A 53 -9.52 -1.86 49.93
C PRO A 53 -8.60 -1.09 50.90
N SER A 54 -9.16 -0.14 51.65
CA SER A 54 -8.41 0.74 52.56
C SER A 54 -7.77 0.04 53.76
N ASP A 55 -8.19 -1.20 54.04
CA ASP A 55 -7.70 -2.06 55.12
C ASP A 55 -6.48 -2.90 54.71
N VAL A 56 -6.12 -2.93 53.42
CA VAL A 56 -4.96 -3.68 52.92
C VAL A 56 -3.70 -2.81 53.01
N SER A 57 -2.68 -3.27 53.74
CA SER A 57 -1.41 -2.54 53.91
C SER A 57 -0.16 -3.39 53.71
N GLY A 58 -0.26 -4.71 53.82
CA GLY A 58 0.87 -5.63 53.66
C GLY A 58 1.15 -6.00 52.20
N LYS A 59 2.43 -6.18 51.84
CA LYS A 59 2.84 -6.64 50.49
C LYS A 59 2.17 -7.96 50.09
N THR A 60 2.06 -8.90 51.04
CA THR A 60 1.41 -10.20 50.83
C THR A 60 -0.08 -10.04 50.57
N GLU A 61 -0.75 -9.17 51.32
CA GLU A 61 -2.19 -8.91 51.18
C GLU A 61 -2.50 -8.26 49.83
N VAL A 62 -1.66 -7.32 49.37
CA VAL A 62 -1.75 -6.73 48.03
C VAL A 62 -1.60 -7.80 46.95
N LEU A 63 -0.62 -8.69 47.06
CA LEU A 63 -0.45 -9.78 46.08
C LEU A 63 -1.63 -10.76 46.09
N MET A 64 -2.17 -11.08 47.27
CA MET A 64 -3.36 -11.92 47.39
C MET A 64 -4.59 -11.25 46.77
N PHE A 65 -4.73 -9.93 46.94
CA PHE A 65 -5.77 -9.16 46.28
C PHE A 65 -5.64 -9.24 44.75
N ILE A 66 -4.44 -8.98 44.21
CA ILE A 66 -4.21 -8.93 42.75
C ILE A 66 -4.37 -10.31 42.08
N PHE A 67 -3.91 -11.39 42.72
CA PHE A 67 -3.77 -12.71 42.07
C PHE A 67 -4.69 -13.80 42.61
N VAL A 68 -5.33 -13.63 43.77
CA VAL A 68 -6.12 -14.69 44.41
C VAL A 68 -7.56 -14.26 44.73
N SER A 69 -7.89 -12.97 44.62
CA SER A 69 -9.23 -12.47 44.94
C SER A 69 -10.18 -12.44 43.72
N ALA A 70 -11.41 -11.98 43.93
CA ALA A 70 -12.37 -11.70 42.86
C ALA A 70 -11.82 -10.69 41.83
N GLU A 71 -10.91 -9.81 42.25
CA GLU A 71 -10.24 -8.86 41.37
C GLU A 71 -9.37 -9.53 40.30
N THR A 72 -8.85 -10.73 40.58
CA THR A 72 -8.15 -11.55 39.58
C THR A 72 -9.05 -11.87 38.40
N ILE A 73 -10.31 -12.21 38.66
CA ILE A 73 -11.29 -12.56 37.62
C ILE A 73 -11.60 -11.31 36.77
N VAL A 74 -11.80 -10.16 37.42
CA VAL A 74 -12.01 -8.89 36.71
C VAL A 74 -10.81 -8.53 35.84
N SER A 75 -9.59 -8.68 36.37
CA SER A 75 -8.35 -8.43 35.65
C SER A 75 -8.16 -9.39 34.47
N LEU A 76 -8.53 -10.67 34.61
CA LEU A 76 -8.53 -11.64 33.51
C LEU A 76 -9.54 -11.28 32.42
N ILE A 77 -10.75 -10.82 32.80
CA ILE A 77 -11.76 -10.34 31.85
C ILE A 77 -11.22 -9.12 31.09
N PHE A 78 -10.64 -8.15 31.80
CA PHE A 78 -10.08 -6.94 31.19
C PHE A 78 -8.90 -7.25 30.28
N MET A 79 -8.02 -8.16 30.69
CA MET A 79 -6.94 -8.68 29.85
C MET A 79 -7.51 -9.30 28.58
N GLY A 80 -8.52 -10.17 28.69
CA GLY A 80 -9.16 -10.84 27.58
C GLY A 80 -9.79 -9.84 26.59
N ILE A 81 -10.55 -8.87 27.10
CA ILE A 81 -11.18 -7.82 26.27
C ILE A 81 -10.11 -6.96 25.60
N SER A 82 -9.09 -6.52 26.34
CA SER A 82 -8.05 -5.63 25.80
C SER A 82 -7.23 -6.32 24.71
N TRP A 83 -6.83 -7.58 24.95
CA TRP A 83 -6.12 -8.41 23.98
C TRP A 83 -6.95 -8.65 22.73
N HIS A 84 -8.20 -9.09 22.90
CA HIS A 84 -9.10 -9.39 21.80
C HIS A 84 -9.38 -8.14 20.96
N THR A 85 -9.68 -7.02 21.62
CA THR A 85 -9.98 -5.74 20.95
C THR A 85 -8.77 -5.22 20.17
N GLY A 86 -7.58 -5.26 20.76
CA GLY A 86 -6.36 -4.79 20.11
C GLY A 86 -6.07 -5.56 18.81
N ILE A 87 -6.08 -6.89 18.87
CA ILE A 87 -5.88 -7.72 17.66
C ILE A 87 -6.99 -7.47 16.64
N ALA A 88 -8.26 -7.50 17.08
CA ALA A 88 -9.38 -7.31 16.18
C ALA A 88 -9.26 -5.98 15.41
N ILE A 89 -9.04 -4.87 16.13
CA ILE A 89 -8.99 -3.54 15.53
C ILE A 89 -7.78 -3.37 14.61
N HIS A 90 -6.61 -3.89 14.99
CA HIS A 90 -5.40 -3.85 14.18
C HIS A 90 -5.60 -4.57 12.85
N GLU A 91 -6.08 -5.81 12.89
CA GLU A 91 -6.26 -6.66 11.72
C GLU A 91 -7.46 -6.24 10.85
N ILE A 92 -8.52 -5.68 11.45
CA ILE A 92 -9.59 -5.01 10.69
C ILE A 92 -8.98 -3.89 9.83
N GLY A 93 -8.00 -3.14 10.34
CA GLY A 93 -7.30 -2.11 9.58
C GLY A 93 -6.59 -2.64 8.33
N HIS A 94 -5.83 -3.71 8.47
CA HIS A 94 -5.19 -4.38 7.33
C HIS A 94 -6.21 -4.89 6.33
N TYR A 95 -7.23 -5.61 6.81
CA TYR A 95 -8.26 -6.19 5.96
C TYR A 95 -9.00 -5.11 5.16
N LEU A 96 -9.49 -4.06 5.81
CA LEU A 96 -10.23 -2.99 5.14
C LEU A 96 -9.35 -2.26 4.12
N LYS A 97 -8.07 -2.07 4.43
CA LYS A 97 -7.15 -1.44 3.49
C LYS A 97 -6.89 -2.34 2.29
N ALA A 98 -6.73 -3.66 2.49
CA ALA A 98 -6.55 -4.63 1.40
C ALA A 98 -7.78 -4.70 0.48
N VAL A 99 -9.00 -4.64 1.04
CA VAL A 99 -10.25 -4.60 0.25
C VAL A 99 -10.29 -3.33 -0.60
N ARG A 100 -9.99 -2.17 -0.02
CA ARG A 100 -9.96 -0.88 -0.74
C ARG A 100 -8.91 -0.89 -1.85
N LEU A 101 -7.77 -1.53 -1.64
CA LEU A 101 -6.68 -1.59 -2.63
C LEU A 101 -6.83 -2.75 -3.64
N ASN A 102 -7.94 -3.50 -3.64
CA ASN A 102 -8.13 -4.68 -4.51
C ASN A 102 -7.01 -5.73 -4.39
N THR A 103 -6.32 -5.77 -3.26
CA THR A 103 -5.23 -6.72 -3.02
C THR A 103 -5.67 -7.94 -2.24
N LEU A 104 -6.88 -7.93 -1.65
CA LEU A 104 -7.45 -9.11 -0.98
C LEU A 104 -7.68 -10.25 -1.98
N ASN A 105 -7.58 -11.49 -1.50
CA ASN A 105 -7.93 -12.72 -2.22
C ASN A 105 -9.16 -12.56 -3.13
N GLU A 106 -9.01 -12.92 -4.41
CA GLU A 106 -10.01 -12.78 -5.47
C GLU A 106 -11.36 -13.40 -5.14
N LYS A 107 -11.38 -14.50 -4.37
CA LYS A 107 -12.63 -15.18 -3.99
C LYS A 107 -13.46 -14.37 -3.01
N LEU A 108 -12.81 -13.54 -2.18
CA LEU A 108 -13.43 -12.79 -1.09
C LEU A 108 -13.65 -11.32 -1.43
N LEU A 109 -12.84 -10.79 -2.35
CA LEU A 109 -12.84 -9.37 -2.71
C LEU A 109 -14.22 -8.84 -3.16
N PRO A 110 -15.01 -9.53 -4.03
CA PRO A 110 -16.29 -9.01 -4.49
C PRO A 110 -17.31 -8.82 -3.37
N GLU A 111 -17.41 -9.81 -2.47
CA GLU A 111 -18.32 -9.77 -1.33
C GLU A 111 -17.93 -8.65 -0.36
N ALA A 112 -16.63 -8.54 -0.04
CA ALA A 112 -16.12 -7.52 0.87
C ALA A 112 -16.30 -6.09 0.32
N GLN A 113 -16.07 -5.89 -0.98
CA GLN A 113 -16.33 -4.60 -1.64
C GLN A 113 -17.81 -4.25 -1.66
N ALA A 114 -18.69 -5.22 -1.93
CA ALA A 114 -20.13 -5.00 -1.88
C ALA A 114 -20.57 -4.57 -0.47
N MET A 115 -20.01 -5.18 0.57
CA MET A 115 -20.29 -4.83 1.95
C MET A 115 -19.84 -3.40 2.29
N LEU A 116 -18.66 -2.97 1.83
CA LEU A 116 -18.15 -1.60 2.05
C LEU A 116 -19.02 -0.50 1.43
N LYS A 117 -19.78 -0.81 0.38
CA LYS A 117 -20.67 0.15 -0.30
C LYS A 117 -22.05 0.28 0.37
N ARG A 118 -22.40 -0.64 1.27
CA ARG A 118 -23.70 -0.62 1.97
C ARG A 118 -23.73 0.45 3.06
N PRO A 119 -24.92 0.87 3.52
CA PRO A 119 -25.05 1.77 4.67
C PRO A 119 -24.41 1.19 5.94
N LEU A 120 -23.96 2.06 6.86
CA LEU A 120 -23.30 1.66 8.09
C LEU A 120 -24.10 0.64 8.91
N ALA A 121 -25.43 0.76 8.96
CA ALA A 121 -26.30 -0.17 9.69
C ALA A 121 -26.15 -1.63 9.23
N GLU A 122 -25.97 -1.85 7.92
CA GLU A 122 -25.77 -3.18 7.34
C GLU A 122 -24.32 -3.67 7.50
N GLN A 123 -23.36 -2.76 7.69
CA GLN A 123 -21.97 -3.10 7.95
C GLN A 123 -21.75 -3.53 9.41
N ILE A 124 -22.59 -3.10 10.37
CA ILE A 124 -22.43 -3.41 11.80
C ILE A 124 -22.34 -4.93 12.06
N PRO A 125 -23.24 -5.79 11.56
CA PRO A 125 -23.13 -7.24 11.76
C PRO A 125 -21.85 -7.82 11.18
N TRP A 126 -21.38 -7.28 10.05
CA TRP A 126 -20.14 -7.70 9.41
C TRP A 126 -18.91 -7.32 10.25
N PHE A 127 -18.86 -6.09 10.75
CA PHE A 127 -17.82 -5.66 11.69
C PHE A 127 -17.86 -6.42 13.01
N ALA A 128 -19.04 -6.72 13.54
CA ALA A 128 -19.19 -7.53 14.74
C ALA A 128 -18.65 -8.96 14.51
N LYS A 129 -18.93 -9.54 13.34
CA LYS A 129 -18.36 -10.84 12.93
C LYS A 129 -16.85 -10.79 12.77
N MET A 130 -16.30 -9.73 12.18
CA MET A 130 -14.85 -9.50 12.10
C MET A 130 -14.23 -9.44 13.49
N TYR A 131 -14.76 -8.57 14.35
CA TYR A 131 -14.29 -8.41 15.73
C TYR A 131 -14.27 -9.76 16.47
N ALA A 132 -15.35 -10.53 16.39
CA ALA A 132 -15.46 -11.81 17.07
C ALA A 132 -14.52 -12.90 16.52
N LEU A 133 -14.28 -12.96 15.21
CA LEU A 133 -13.61 -14.10 14.56
C LEU A 133 -12.12 -13.87 14.27
N ILE A 134 -11.70 -12.62 14.06
CA ILE A 134 -10.33 -12.29 13.65
C ILE A 134 -9.29 -12.68 14.71
N PRO A 135 -9.46 -12.39 16.02
CA PRO A 135 -8.49 -12.78 17.04
C PRO A 135 -8.27 -14.30 17.16
N TYR A 136 -9.16 -15.10 16.56
CA TYR A 136 -9.04 -16.55 16.51
C TYR A 136 -8.58 -17.08 15.15
N GLY A 137 -8.36 -16.21 14.16
CA GLY A 137 -7.97 -16.59 12.79
C GLY A 137 -9.07 -17.30 12.02
N LYS A 138 -10.35 -17.09 12.39
CA LYS A 138 -11.50 -17.77 11.78
C LYS A 138 -12.24 -16.91 10.75
N PHE A 139 -11.83 -15.65 10.59
CA PHE A 139 -12.45 -14.75 9.63
C PHE A 139 -11.85 -14.94 8.22
N PRO A 140 -12.66 -15.15 7.17
CA PRO A 140 -12.16 -15.31 5.81
C PRO A 140 -11.35 -14.09 5.36
N GLY A 141 -10.13 -14.33 4.85
CA GLY A 141 -9.23 -13.29 4.36
C GLY A 141 -8.29 -12.69 5.40
N VAL A 142 -8.29 -13.21 6.63
CA VAL A 142 -7.24 -12.99 7.62
C VAL A 142 -6.63 -14.34 7.98
N VAL A 143 -5.34 -14.52 7.67
CA VAL A 143 -4.63 -15.77 7.90
C VAL A 143 -3.85 -15.69 9.20
N LYS A 144 -4.02 -16.69 10.06
CA LYS A 144 -3.27 -16.83 11.31
C LYS A 144 -2.17 -17.88 11.15
N SER A 145 -0.92 -17.50 11.39
CA SER A 145 0.24 -18.39 11.42
C SER A 145 1.00 -18.23 12.75
N GLY A 146 0.74 -19.15 13.68
CA GLY A 146 1.25 -19.06 15.05
C GLY A 146 0.68 -17.84 15.78
N LEU A 147 1.56 -16.92 16.19
CA LEU A 147 1.23 -15.61 16.77
C LEU A 147 1.20 -14.48 15.73
N ASN A 148 1.24 -14.77 14.43
CA ASN A 148 1.15 -13.76 13.37
C ASN A 148 -0.22 -13.82 12.72
N TYR A 149 -0.73 -12.65 12.34
CA TYR A 149 -1.92 -12.48 11.53
C TYR A 149 -1.51 -11.61 10.33
N TYR A 150 -2.13 -11.85 9.19
CA TYR A 150 -1.95 -11.03 8.01
C TYR A 150 -3.21 -11.11 7.16
N ALA A 151 -3.54 -10.01 6.49
CA ALA A 151 -4.55 -10.04 5.45
C ALA A 151 -4.07 -10.94 4.30
N ASP A 152 -4.97 -11.76 3.75
CA ASP A 152 -4.70 -12.63 2.61
C ASP A 152 -4.56 -11.80 1.32
N SER A 153 -3.42 -11.11 1.21
CA SER A 153 -3.08 -10.16 0.17
C SER A 153 -1.56 -10.08 -0.03
N PRO A 154 -1.06 -9.76 -1.24
CA PRO A 154 0.35 -9.47 -1.47
C PRO A 154 0.87 -8.34 -0.58
N PHE A 155 2.16 -8.38 -0.23
CA PHE A 155 2.75 -7.36 0.63
C PHE A 155 2.64 -5.96 0.00
N ASN A 156 1.94 -5.06 0.67
CA ASN A 156 1.76 -3.67 0.27
C ASN A 156 2.02 -2.77 1.47
N LEU A 157 2.91 -1.78 1.30
CA LEU A 157 3.31 -0.89 2.40
C LEU A 157 2.13 -0.10 2.98
N ALA A 158 1.16 0.31 2.17
CA ALA A 158 -0.02 1.02 2.64
C ALA A 158 -0.99 0.11 3.38
N VAL A 159 -1.08 -1.18 3.02
CA VAL A 159 -1.81 -2.19 3.82
C VAL A 159 -1.11 -2.37 5.15
N ALA A 160 0.21 -2.56 5.17
CA ALA A 160 0.97 -2.79 6.39
C ALA A 160 0.99 -1.56 7.32
N ALA A 161 0.85 -0.35 6.77
CA ALA A 161 0.70 0.87 7.56
C ALA A 161 -0.70 1.04 8.19
N ALA A 162 -1.72 0.30 7.73
CA ALA A 162 -3.10 0.50 8.14
C ALA A 162 -3.40 -0.01 9.56
N GLY A 163 -2.85 -1.17 9.96
CA GLY A 163 -3.02 -1.70 11.31
C GLY A 163 -2.55 -0.72 12.39
N PRO A 164 -1.26 -0.30 12.38
CA PRO A 164 -0.75 0.70 13.32
C PRO A 164 -1.54 2.02 13.29
N ALA A 165 -2.01 2.44 12.11
CA ALA A 165 -2.79 3.68 11.97
C ALA A 165 -4.14 3.61 12.69
N ILE A 166 -4.84 2.46 12.68
CA ILE A 166 -6.10 2.30 13.41
C ILE A 166 -5.84 2.16 14.92
N SER A 167 -4.82 1.40 15.31
CA SER A 167 -4.43 1.27 16.73
C SER A 167 -4.07 2.60 17.37
N LYS A 168 -3.49 3.53 16.61
CA LYS A 168 -3.27 4.92 17.05
C LYS A 168 -4.58 5.59 17.48
N TYR A 169 -5.67 5.43 16.73
CA TYR A 169 -6.97 6.01 17.10
C TYR A 169 -7.54 5.34 18.35
N LEU A 170 -7.38 4.02 18.50
CA LEU A 170 -7.73 3.30 19.73
C LEU A 170 -7.02 3.92 20.94
N GLY A 171 -5.70 4.13 20.84
CA GLY A 171 -4.91 4.80 21.88
C GLY A 171 -5.38 6.24 22.15
N ALA A 172 -5.56 7.03 21.10
CA ALA A 172 -5.93 8.45 21.20
C ALA A 172 -7.31 8.69 21.82
N ILE A 173 -8.25 7.76 21.66
CA ILE A 173 -9.60 7.86 22.23
C ILE A 173 -9.61 7.34 23.67
N PHE A 174 -9.09 6.14 23.90
CA PHE A 174 -9.28 5.46 25.18
C PHE A 174 -8.30 5.90 26.27
N LEU A 175 -7.10 6.38 25.93
CA LEU A 175 -6.13 6.82 26.93
C LEU A 175 -6.56 8.12 27.65
N PRO A 176 -7.04 9.18 26.96
CA PRO A 176 -7.60 10.35 27.64
C PRO A 176 -8.87 10.03 28.42
N ALA A 177 -9.75 9.19 27.86
CA ALA A 177 -10.96 8.74 28.54
C ALA A 177 -10.62 7.99 29.84
N ALA A 178 -9.62 7.11 29.81
CA ALA A 178 -9.12 6.41 30.98
C ALA A 178 -8.63 7.38 32.06
N LEU A 179 -7.83 8.38 31.67
CA LEU A 179 -7.32 9.38 32.62
C LEU A 179 -8.46 10.12 33.32
N VAL A 180 -9.43 10.62 32.55
CA VAL A 180 -10.58 11.36 33.08
C VAL A 180 -11.42 10.48 34.02
N LEU A 181 -11.75 9.26 33.59
CA LEU A 181 -12.56 8.33 34.37
C LEU A 181 -11.85 7.89 35.65
N LEU A 182 -10.56 7.59 35.60
CA LEU A 182 -9.80 7.20 36.79
C LEU A 182 -9.69 8.34 37.79
N VAL A 183 -9.43 9.57 37.32
CA VAL A 183 -9.37 10.75 38.20
C VAL A 183 -10.72 11.01 38.87
N ILE A 184 -11.81 11.03 38.09
CA ILE A 184 -13.16 11.23 38.64
C ILE A 184 -13.55 10.07 39.57
N GLY A 185 -13.27 8.84 39.17
CA GLY A 185 -13.60 7.64 39.94
C GLY A 185 -12.89 7.62 41.29
N MET A 186 -11.61 7.99 41.34
CA MET A 186 -10.88 8.10 42.61
C MET A 186 -11.37 9.28 43.45
N ALA A 187 -11.60 10.46 42.85
CA ALA A 187 -12.04 11.65 43.58
C ALA A 187 -13.44 11.48 44.19
N ALA A 188 -14.35 10.78 43.48
CA ALA A 188 -15.71 10.52 43.93
C ALA A 188 -15.87 9.19 44.68
N ASN A 189 -14.78 8.43 44.87
CA ASN A 189 -14.78 7.07 45.41
C ASN A 189 -15.81 6.13 44.71
N ALA A 190 -15.95 6.29 43.40
CA ALA A 190 -16.92 5.59 42.58
C ALA A 190 -16.27 4.38 41.90
N VAL A 191 -16.29 3.23 42.58
CA VAL A 191 -15.60 1.99 42.15
C VAL A 191 -15.96 1.55 40.73
N TRP A 192 -17.22 1.66 40.32
CA TRP A 192 -17.65 1.34 38.95
C TRP A 192 -16.99 2.23 37.89
N VAL A 193 -16.78 3.51 38.19
CA VAL A 193 -16.11 4.45 37.28
C VAL A 193 -14.62 4.10 37.16
N ILE A 194 -14.00 3.64 38.25
CA ILE A 194 -12.61 3.14 38.24
C ILE A 194 -12.51 1.91 37.35
N TYR A 195 -13.45 0.96 37.43
CA TYR A 195 -13.46 -0.23 36.56
C TYR A 195 -13.58 0.13 35.07
N VAL A 196 -14.47 1.05 34.71
CA VAL A 196 -14.57 1.53 33.32
C VAL A 196 -13.26 2.22 32.90
N GLY A 197 -12.71 3.08 33.76
CA GLY A 197 -11.44 3.75 33.51
C GLY A 197 -10.27 2.78 33.31
N ARG A 198 -10.23 1.69 34.08
CA ARG A 198 -9.22 0.61 33.94
C ARG A 198 -9.35 -0.15 32.63
N LEU A 199 -10.57 -0.47 32.21
CA LEU A 199 -10.78 -1.09 30.91
C LEU A 199 -10.34 -0.15 29.77
N CYS A 200 -10.71 1.13 29.84
CA CYS A 200 -10.23 2.15 28.90
C CYS A 200 -8.70 2.27 28.92
N LEU A 201 -8.06 2.16 30.09
CA LEU A 201 -6.61 2.19 30.20
C LEU A 201 -5.97 0.99 29.48
N GLY A 202 -6.54 -0.20 29.63
CA GLY A 202 -6.13 -1.41 28.90
C GLY A 202 -6.17 -1.21 27.38
N LEU A 203 -7.33 -0.79 26.87
CA LEU A 203 -7.52 -0.52 25.44
C LEU A 203 -6.60 0.58 24.91
N GLY A 204 -6.48 1.68 25.65
CA GLY A 204 -5.65 2.82 25.29
C GLY A 204 -4.15 2.48 25.27
N ALA A 205 -3.67 1.76 26.29
CA ALA A 205 -2.27 1.36 26.39
C ALA A 205 -1.88 0.35 25.30
N VAL A 206 -2.73 -0.66 25.05
CA VAL A 206 -2.52 -1.63 23.96
C VAL A 206 -2.44 -0.92 22.61
N GLY A 207 -3.43 -0.08 22.27
CA GLY A 207 -3.42 0.64 20.99
C GLY A 207 -2.24 1.61 20.82
N THR A 208 -1.85 2.28 21.91
CA THR A 208 -0.73 3.24 21.90
C THR A 208 0.61 2.52 21.72
N LEU A 209 0.86 1.47 22.51
CA LEU A 209 2.11 0.70 22.44
C LEU A 209 2.20 -0.10 21.16
N ASP A 210 1.08 -0.61 20.65
CA ASP A 210 1.02 -1.22 19.33
C ASP A 210 1.50 -0.24 18.25
N PHE A 211 0.96 0.98 18.20
CA PHE A 211 1.43 1.99 17.25
C PHE A 211 2.94 2.31 17.38
N PHE A 212 3.46 2.42 18.61
CA PHE A 212 4.87 2.76 18.81
C PHE A 212 5.83 1.58 18.57
N LEU A 213 5.42 0.35 18.85
CA LEU A 213 6.28 -0.84 18.80
C LEU A 213 6.16 -1.58 17.46
N ALA A 214 4.98 -1.60 16.83
CA ALA A 214 4.82 -2.11 15.47
C ALA A 214 5.56 -1.23 14.45
N ASP A 215 5.69 0.06 14.76
CA ASP A 215 6.26 1.04 13.84
C ASP A 215 7.40 1.86 14.46
N PRO A 216 8.68 1.47 14.24
CA PRO A 216 9.85 2.25 14.67
C PRO A 216 10.09 3.51 13.80
N GLY A 217 9.03 4.13 13.28
CA GLY A 217 9.07 5.37 12.48
C GLY A 217 8.90 5.18 10.98
N LYS A 218 8.59 3.99 10.48
CA LYS A 218 8.24 3.70 9.08
C LYS A 218 6.93 4.33 8.64
N TYR A 219 5.89 4.40 9.48
CA TYR A 219 4.66 5.15 9.22
C TYR A 219 4.98 6.64 9.15
N LYS A 220 5.83 7.13 10.06
CA LYS A 220 6.33 8.52 9.99
C LYS A 220 7.11 8.77 8.69
N GLN A 221 7.96 7.84 8.26
CA GLN A 221 8.70 7.92 7.00
C GLN A 221 7.76 7.89 5.79
N PHE A 222 6.75 7.01 5.77
CA PHE A 222 5.72 6.96 4.75
C PHE A 222 4.97 8.29 4.66
N MET A 223 4.45 8.79 5.79
CA MET A 223 3.75 10.07 5.84
C MET A 223 4.66 11.26 5.46
N ALA A 224 5.93 11.24 5.85
CA ALA A 224 6.91 12.26 5.46
C ALA A 224 7.21 12.22 3.96
N ARG A 225 7.30 11.03 3.37
CA ARG A 225 7.48 10.83 1.93
C ARG A 225 6.27 11.36 1.16
N GLU A 226 5.05 11.00 1.58
CA GLU A 226 3.82 11.50 0.95
C GLU A 226 3.69 13.02 1.11
N ARG A 227 4.07 13.59 2.26
CA ARG A 227 4.10 15.05 2.45
C ARG A 227 5.08 15.74 1.51
N ARG A 228 6.31 15.25 1.40
CA ARG A 228 7.32 15.80 0.47
C ARG A 228 6.86 15.68 -0.98
N ALA A 229 6.21 14.57 -1.35
CA ALA A 229 5.62 14.41 -2.68
C ALA A 229 4.54 15.46 -2.93
N ALA A 230 3.65 15.72 -1.96
CA ALA A 230 2.62 16.75 -2.06
C ALA A 230 3.20 18.17 -2.18
N GLU A 231 4.24 18.50 -1.40
CA GLU A 231 4.95 19.79 -1.49
C GLU A 231 5.59 19.99 -2.88
N ARG A 232 6.28 18.96 -3.39
CA ARG A 232 6.85 18.98 -4.76
C ARG A 232 5.77 19.10 -5.83
N ALA A 233 4.68 18.35 -5.67
CA ALA A 233 3.55 18.37 -6.60
C ALA A 233 2.88 19.74 -6.63
N ALA A 234 2.71 20.41 -5.49
CA ALA A 234 2.17 21.76 -5.44
C ALA A 234 3.07 22.75 -6.20
N GLY A 235 4.38 22.74 -5.96
CA GLY A 235 5.33 23.59 -6.66
C GLY A 235 5.37 23.34 -8.18
N ALA A 236 5.31 22.07 -8.59
CA ALA A 236 5.27 21.70 -10.01
C ALA A 236 3.92 22.04 -10.67
N ALA A 237 2.79 21.87 -9.96
CA ALA A 237 1.46 22.17 -10.46
C ALA A 237 1.27 23.68 -10.69
N GLU A 238 1.81 24.54 -9.82
CA GLU A 238 1.81 25.99 -10.02
C GLU A 238 2.55 26.37 -11.31
N LYS A 239 3.72 25.77 -11.57
CA LYS A 239 4.47 25.97 -12.82
C LYS A 239 3.70 25.45 -14.04
N ALA A 240 2.96 24.34 -13.89
CA ALA A 240 2.18 23.73 -14.97
C ALA A 240 0.94 24.55 -15.38
N LYS A 241 0.31 25.30 -14.46
CA LYS A 241 -0.88 26.12 -14.76
C LYS A 241 -0.63 27.18 -15.83
N ALA A 242 0.62 27.60 -16.02
CA ALA A 242 0.99 28.60 -17.01
C ALA A 242 1.00 28.07 -18.46
N ALA A 243 0.93 26.74 -18.67
CA ALA A 243 1.22 26.12 -19.96
C ALA A 243 0.05 25.25 -20.47
N ALA A 244 -0.56 25.65 -21.59
CA ALA A 244 -1.54 24.82 -22.29
C ALA A 244 -0.83 23.85 -23.25
N TRP A 245 -1.15 22.56 -23.18
CA TRP A 245 -0.45 21.51 -23.94
C TRP A 245 -0.39 21.75 -25.45
N ILE A 246 -1.46 22.28 -26.05
CA ILE A 246 -1.52 22.60 -27.49
C ILE A 246 -0.40 23.56 -27.89
N ASN A 247 -0.02 24.48 -27.00
CA ASN A 247 1.04 25.46 -27.25
C ASN A 247 2.45 24.91 -26.95
N GLU A 248 2.54 23.91 -26.06
CA GLU A 248 3.82 23.30 -25.67
C GLU A 248 4.26 22.15 -26.59
N ALA A 249 3.31 21.41 -27.17
CA ALA A 249 3.62 20.23 -27.98
C ALA A 249 4.61 20.51 -29.15
N PRO A 250 4.51 21.62 -29.90
CA PRO A 250 5.51 21.96 -30.92
C PRO A 250 6.91 22.18 -30.33
N LYS A 251 6.99 22.81 -29.16
CA LYS A 251 8.26 23.07 -28.45
C LYS A 251 8.88 21.77 -27.95
N VAL A 252 8.06 20.84 -27.45
CA VAL A 252 8.51 19.50 -27.05
C VAL A 252 9.09 18.75 -28.24
N LYS A 253 8.38 18.73 -29.38
CA LYS A 253 8.88 18.12 -30.62
C LYS A 253 10.22 18.70 -31.05
N ALA A 254 10.34 20.03 -31.08
CA ALA A 254 11.58 20.71 -31.43
C ALA A 254 12.72 20.34 -30.47
N ARG A 255 12.46 20.29 -29.16
CA ARG A 255 13.45 19.89 -28.15
C ARG A 255 13.91 18.44 -28.32
N MET A 256 12.99 17.53 -28.64
CA MET A 256 13.34 16.13 -28.89
C MET A 256 14.26 15.99 -30.11
N MET A 257 13.96 16.70 -31.20
CA MET A 257 14.78 16.64 -32.41
C MET A 257 16.17 17.26 -32.22
N ALA A 258 16.27 18.34 -31.44
CA ALA A 258 17.52 19.07 -31.25
C ALA A 258 18.43 18.43 -30.18
N ASN A 259 17.86 18.01 -29.04
CA ASN A 259 18.65 17.72 -27.83
C ASN A 259 18.60 16.24 -27.42
N ARG A 260 17.76 15.42 -28.06
CA ARG A 260 17.53 14.02 -27.67
C ARG A 260 17.94 13.03 -28.74
N MET A 261 18.77 13.45 -29.68
CA MET A 261 19.40 12.61 -30.67
C MET A 261 20.88 12.40 -30.30
N GLN A 262 21.32 11.16 -30.25
CA GLN A 262 22.72 10.77 -30.23
C GLN A 262 23.19 10.62 -31.66
N GLU A 263 24.35 11.19 -31.98
CA GLU A 263 24.91 11.13 -33.32
C GLU A 263 26.29 10.48 -33.26
N THR A 264 26.55 9.55 -34.16
CA THR A 264 27.85 8.94 -34.33
C THR A 264 28.10 8.66 -35.79
N THR A 265 29.35 8.80 -36.23
CA THR A 265 29.75 8.49 -37.60
C THR A 265 30.38 7.11 -37.62
N ARG A 266 29.83 6.19 -38.42
CA ARG A 266 30.42 4.88 -38.64
C ARG A 266 31.75 5.01 -39.39
N ARG A 267 32.56 3.94 -39.37
CA ARG A 267 33.85 3.88 -40.09
C ARG A 267 33.73 4.06 -41.60
N ASP A 268 32.55 3.80 -42.17
CA ASP A 268 32.22 3.99 -43.58
C ASP A 268 31.79 5.44 -43.93
N GLY A 269 31.82 6.36 -42.96
CA GLY A 269 31.40 7.74 -43.12
C GLY A 269 29.90 7.97 -42.97
N GLN A 270 29.10 6.93 -42.72
CA GLN A 270 27.66 7.07 -42.53
C GLN A 270 27.34 7.71 -41.17
N LEU A 271 26.59 8.81 -41.17
CA LEU A 271 26.05 9.41 -39.97
C LEU A 271 24.86 8.58 -39.47
N VAL A 272 24.95 8.09 -38.24
CA VAL A 272 23.88 7.38 -37.54
C VAL A 272 23.36 8.29 -36.45
N ARG A 273 22.04 8.51 -36.44
CA ARG A 273 21.36 9.25 -35.38
C ARG A 273 20.36 8.33 -34.68
N ALA A 274 20.40 8.29 -33.36
CA ALA A 274 19.48 7.49 -32.54
C ALA A 274 18.86 8.36 -31.45
N PRO A 275 17.54 8.32 -31.23
CA PRO A 275 16.95 9.02 -30.11
C PRO A 275 17.42 8.42 -28.78
N TRP A 276 17.33 9.18 -27.69
CA TRP A 276 17.43 8.61 -26.36
C TRP A 276 16.31 7.59 -26.15
N GLN A 277 16.57 6.57 -25.33
CA GLN A 277 15.64 5.48 -25.13
C GLN A 277 14.29 5.98 -24.61
N PHE A 278 13.22 5.46 -25.20
CA PHE A 278 11.87 5.53 -24.68
C PHE A 278 11.68 4.29 -23.81
N ARG A 279 11.59 4.49 -22.50
CA ARG A 279 11.48 3.35 -21.57
C ARG A 279 10.04 3.11 -21.21
N ASN A 280 9.56 1.92 -21.53
CA ASN A 280 8.25 1.44 -21.12
C ASN A 280 8.15 1.44 -19.59
N CYS A 281 7.13 2.15 -19.06
CA CYS A 281 6.88 2.26 -17.62
C CYS A 281 5.52 1.63 -17.24
N GLY A 282 4.70 1.26 -18.21
CA GLY A 282 3.37 0.69 -18.02
C GLY A 282 2.92 -0.04 -19.28
N MET A 283 2.37 -1.24 -19.12
CA MET A 283 1.96 -2.10 -20.21
C MET A 283 0.49 -2.50 -20.10
N GLY A 284 -0.08 -2.80 -21.25
CA GLY A 284 -1.40 -3.38 -21.39
C GLY A 284 -1.53 -4.14 -22.71
N GLY A 285 -2.76 -4.34 -23.16
CA GLY A 285 -3.06 -5.04 -24.40
C GLY A 285 -2.36 -6.41 -24.48
N ARG A 286 -1.80 -6.72 -25.66
CA ARG A 286 -1.11 -7.99 -25.93
C ARG A 286 0.08 -8.28 -25.02
N HIS A 287 0.74 -7.25 -24.49
CA HIS A 287 1.88 -7.42 -23.61
C HIS A 287 1.50 -8.02 -22.25
N THR A 288 0.24 -7.89 -21.84
CA THR A 288 -0.24 -8.43 -20.55
C THR A 288 -1.14 -9.65 -20.70
N GLU A 289 -1.80 -9.87 -21.84
CA GLU A 289 -2.81 -10.94 -22.01
C GLU A 289 -2.33 -12.35 -21.59
N LYS A 290 -1.07 -12.70 -21.83
CA LYS A 290 -0.56 -14.05 -21.52
C LYS A 290 -0.14 -14.22 -20.07
N GLU A 291 0.60 -13.25 -19.53
CA GLU A 291 1.20 -13.35 -18.19
C GLU A 291 0.29 -12.77 -17.10
N TYR A 292 -0.47 -11.74 -17.44
CA TYR A 292 -1.35 -10.99 -16.54
C TYR A 292 -2.73 -10.77 -17.20
N PRO A 293 -3.50 -11.84 -17.45
CA PRO A 293 -4.76 -11.78 -18.21
C PRO A 293 -5.82 -10.90 -17.55
N GLU A 294 -5.66 -10.59 -16.27
CA GLU A 294 -6.55 -9.70 -15.52
C GLU A 294 -6.29 -8.22 -15.78
N SER A 295 -5.15 -7.85 -16.39
CA SER A 295 -4.85 -6.46 -16.77
C SER A 295 -6.00 -5.89 -17.59
N ASN A 296 -6.53 -4.75 -17.17
CA ASN A 296 -7.66 -4.13 -17.84
C ASN A 296 -7.27 -2.91 -18.67
N ILE A 297 -5.97 -2.71 -18.90
CA ILE A 297 -5.44 -1.66 -19.77
C ILE A 297 -5.33 -2.21 -21.18
N SER A 298 -5.99 -1.57 -22.14
CA SER A 298 -6.07 -2.00 -23.53
C SER A 298 -4.91 -1.47 -24.38
N MET A 299 -4.33 -0.32 -24.01
CA MET A 299 -3.15 0.23 -24.70
C MET A 299 -1.89 -0.55 -24.34
N GLN A 300 -1.00 -0.73 -25.32
CA GLN A 300 0.15 -1.61 -25.18
C GLN A 300 1.25 -1.01 -24.30
N GLU A 301 1.52 0.29 -24.44
CA GLU A 301 2.59 0.96 -23.69
C GLU A 301 2.23 2.37 -23.21
N THR A 302 2.70 2.68 -22.01
CA THR A 302 2.76 4.01 -21.42
C THR A 302 4.18 4.28 -20.94
N MET A 303 4.77 5.35 -21.43
CA MET A 303 6.16 5.72 -21.22
C MET A 303 6.26 7.10 -20.58
N PHE A 304 7.23 7.27 -19.68
CA PHE A 304 7.68 8.60 -19.27
C PHE A 304 8.85 9.01 -20.15
N LEU A 305 8.77 10.22 -20.70
CA LEU A 305 9.81 10.79 -21.53
C LEU A 305 10.45 11.97 -20.79
N PRO A 306 11.63 11.79 -20.17
CA PRO A 306 12.39 12.89 -19.57
C PRO A 306 12.82 13.88 -20.65
N LEU A 307 12.38 15.14 -20.56
CA LEU A 307 12.67 16.21 -21.52
C LEU A 307 13.72 17.20 -21.01
N SER A 308 13.91 17.28 -19.69
CA SER A 308 14.84 18.20 -19.03
C SER A 308 16.18 17.58 -18.63
N ALA A 309 16.34 16.26 -18.72
CA ALA A 309 17.57 15.57 -18.32
C ALA A 309 18.78 16.05 -19.14
N ALA A 310 19.89 16.38 -18.46
CA ALA A 310 21.12 16.88 -19.05
C ALA A 310 21.97 15.77 -19.69
N ASN A 311 21.88 14.55 -19.17
CA ASN A 311 22.63 13.39 -19.66
C ASN A 311 21.82 12.09 -19.53
N TYR A 312 22.36 11.02 -20.09
CA TYR A 312 21.68 9.73 -20.16
C TYR A 312 21.46 9.12 -18.77
N GLU A 313 22.43 9.27 -17.87
CA GLU A 313 22.37 8.81 -16.49
C GLU A 313 21.21 9.46 -15.73
N GLU A 314 21.07 10.78 -15.82
CA GLU A 314 19.96 11.52 -15.24
C GLU A 314 18.62 11.09 -15.83
N ALA A 315 18.53 10.86 -17.15
CA ALA A 315 17.30 10.35 -17.76
C ALA A 315 16.92 8.96 -17.22
N GLN A 316 17.89 8.09 -16.95
CA GLN A 316 17.63 6.79 -16.34
C GLN A 316 17.16 6.93 -14.89
N GLU A 317 17.81 7.78 -14.10
CA GLU A 317 17.40 8.07 -12.71
C GLU A 317 15.98 8.65 -12.64
N MET A 318 15.67 9.63 -13.49
CA MET A 318 14.33 10.21 -13.61
C MET A 318 13.29 9.13 -13.93
N THR A 319 13.59 8.27 -14.92
CA THR A 319 12.67 7.20 -15.35
C THR A 319 12.43 6.18 -14.24
N VAL A 320 13.47 5.72 -13.55
CA VAL A 320 13.35 4.78 -12.43
C VAL A 320 12.55 5.40 -11.29
N ALA A 321 12.79 6.67 -10.97
CA ALA A 321 12.02 7.39 -9.95
C ALA A 321 10.54 7.51 -10.32
N LEU A 322 10.23 7.84 -11.57
CA LEU A 322 8.86 7.95 -12.09
C LEU A 322 8.16 6.59 -12.07
N GLN A 323 8.76 5.53 -12.60
CA GLN A 323 8.17 4.19 -12.58
C GLN A 323 7.93 3.70 -11.15
N SER A 324 8.89 3.90 -10.25
CA SER A 324 8.78 3.52 -8.84
C SER A 324 7.66 4.29 -8.14
N ARG A 325 7.51 5.59 -8.44
CA ARG A 325 6.42 6.40 -7.87
C ARG A 325 5.07 6.04 -8.48
N LEU A 326 4.99 5.75 -9.78
CA LEU A 326 3.77 5.30 -10.44
C LEU A 326 3.28 3.98 -9.82
N MET A 327 4.18 3.02 -9.61
CA MET A 327 3.87 1.77 -8.91
C MET A 327 3.24 2.05 -7.54
N GLN A 328 3.86 2.92 -6.73
CA GLN A 328 3.33 3.30 -5.42
C GLN A 328 1.96 3.98 -5.50
N ILE A 329 1.76 4.89 -6.46
CA ILE A 329 0.47 5.56 -6.65
C ILE A 329 -0.62 4.54 -6.99
N ILE A 330 -0.33 3.62 -7.91
CA ILE A 330 -1.27 2.56 -8.31
C ILE A 330 -1.57 1.65 -7.11
N GLU A 331 -0.56 1.17 -6.39
CA GLU A 331 -0.70 0.28 -5.23
C GLU A 331 -1.41 0.94 -4.05
N ASN A 332 -1.41 2.27 -3.96
CA ASN A 332 -2.07 3.02 -2.91
C ASN A 332 -3.48 3.50 -3.31
N ALA A 333 -3.83 3.42 -4.59
CA ALA A 333 -5.10 3.89 -5.11
C ALA A 333 -6.20 2.85 -4.90
N GLU A 334 -7.37 3.34 -4.49
CA GLU A 334 -8.54 2.47 -4.32
C GLU A 334 -8.90 1.79 -5.64
N GLY A 335 -9.14 0.50 -5.58
CA GLY A 335 -9.53 -0.26 -6.75
C GLY A 335 -8.37 -0.65 -7.68
N CYS A 336 -7.11 -0.40 -7.31
CA CYS A 336 -5.99 -0.52 -8.24
C CYS A 336 -4.88 -1.40 -7.67
N ARG A 337 -4.22 -2.16 -8.54
CA ARG A 337 -3.08 -3.01 -8.17
C ARG A 337 -2.08 -3.14 -9.30
N VAL A 338 -0.82 -3.39 -8.96
CA VAL A 338 0.20 -3.84 -9.91
C VAL A 338 0.34 -5.35 -9.77
N MET A 339 0.14 -6.08 -10.87
CA MET A 339 0.20 -7.55 -10.86
C MET A 339 1.61 -8.07 -11.08
N GLY A 340 2.46 -7.27 -11.73
CA GLY A 340 3.85 -7.59 -11.91
C GLY A 340 4.55 -6.66 -12.90
N ILE A 341 5.70 -7.14 -13.35
CA ILE A 341 6.52 -6.52 -14.39
C ILE A 341 6.40 -7.43 -15.60
N GLY A 342 5.91 -6.91 -16.73
CA GLY A 342 5.85 -7.71 -17.97
C GLY A 342 7.14 -7.63 -18.78
N LEU A 343 7.07 -8.17 -19.99
CA LEU A 343 8.20 -8.54 -20.83
C LEU A 343 9.24 -7.42 -21.07
N GLU A 344 8.78 -6.17 -21.15
CA GLU A 344 9.64 -5.01 -21.46
C GLU A 344 10.04 -4.20 -20.23
N GLY A 345 9.70 -4.68 -19.03
CA GLY A 345 10.05 -3.99 -17.78
C GLY A 345 9.03 -2.96 -17.31
N GLY A 346 7.93 -2.74 -18.04
CA GLY A 346 6.82 -1.88 -17.62
C GLY A 346 5.98 -2.50 -16.49
N LEU A 347 5.18 -1.69 -15.81
CA LEU A 347 4.20 -2.18 -14.84
C LEU A 347 2.99 -2.79 -15.56
N ALA A 348 2.46 -3.93 -15.10
CA ALA A 348 1.19 -4.48 -15.57
C ALA A 348 0.08 -4.21 -14.54
N PRO A 349 -0.74 -3.15 -14.70
CA PRO A 349 -1.70 -2.77 -13.68
C PRO A 349 -3.12 -3.23 -13.98
N TYR A 350 -3.90 -3.37 -12.90
CA TYR A 350 -5.35 -3.30 -12.95
C TYR A 350 -5.79 -1.96 -12.37
N ILE A 351 -6.58 -1.20 -13.12
CA ILE A 351 -7.03 0.14 -12.73
C ILE A 351 -8.57 0.18 -12.72
N THR A 352 -9.19 0.29 -11.55
CA THR A 352 -10.63 0.57 -11.48
C THR A 352 -10.91 1.98 -12.01
N LYS A 353 -11.82 2.13 -12.96
CA LYS A 353 -12.24 3.43 -13.48
C LYS A 353 -13.00 4.24 -12.42
N GLU A 354 -12.88 5.57 -12.43
CA GLU A 354 -13.74 6.44 -11.62
C GLU A 354 -15.08 6.70 -12.34
N PRO A 355 -16.13 7.20 -11.66
CA PRO A 355 -17.44 7.43 -12.28
C PRO A 355 -17.42 8.32 -13.52
N GLN A 356 -16.52 9.30 -13.56
CA GLN A 356 -16.33 10.21 -14.70
C GLN A 356 -15.56 9.58 -15.87
N ASP A 357 -14.91 8.43 -15.66
CA ASP A 357 -14.09 7.79 -16.67
C ASP A 357 -14.91 6.89 -17.60
N ARG A 358 -14.60 7.00 -18.90
CA ARG A 358 -15.13 6.09 -19.91
C ARG A 358 -14.36 4.77 -19.93
N VAL A 359 -13.05 4.84 -19.73
CA VAL A 359 -12.11 3.71 -19.81
C VAL A 359 -11.06 3.83 -18.72
N PRO A 360 -10.50 2.71 -18.20
CA PRO A 360 -9.55 2.72 -17.09
C PRO A 360 -8.24 3.49 -17.39
N GLU A 361 -7.84 3.58 -18.66
CA GLU A 361 -6.67 4.32 -19.13
C GLU A 361 -6.73 5.80 -18.74
N GLN A 362 -7.92 6.42 -18.69
CA GLN A 362 -8.06 7.82 -18.30
C GLN A 362 -7.60 8.05 -16.86
N ARG A 363 -7.91 7.11 -15.96
CA ARG A 363 -7.41 7.16 -14.58
C ARG A 363 -5.91 6.90 -14.53
N LEU A 364 -5.41 5.93 -15.30
CA LEU A 364 -3.97 5.66 -15.41
C LEU A 364 -3.18 6.89 -15.89
N TRP A 365 -3.68 7.64 -16.88
CA TRP A 365 -3.03 8.86 -17.36
C TRP A 365 -3.03 9.97 -16.31
N ARG A 366 -4.12 10.12 -15.53
CA ARG A 366 -4.13 11.03 -14.38
C ARG A 366 -3.13 10.61 -13.32
N MET A 367 -3.00 9.31 -13.03
CA MET A 367 -1.98 8.78 -12.13
C MET A 367 -0.58 9.05 -12.66
N ALA A 368 -0.31 8.83 -13.96
CA ALA A 368 0.98 9.13 -14.57
C ALA A 368 1.31 10.64 -14.51
N LYS A 369 0.32 11.51 -14.75
CA LYS A 369 0.49 12.95 -14.54
C LYS A 369 0.79 13.28 -13.08
N GLN A 370 0.09 12.65 -12.12
CA GLN A 370 0.37 12.80 -10.69
C GLN A 370 1.78 12.35 -10.33
N THR A 371 2.26 11.25 -10.91
CA THR A 371 3.63 10.76 -10.74
C THR A 371 4.66 11.82 -11.11
N ILE A 372 4.49 12.48 -12.26
CA ILE A 372 5.37 13.55 -12.71
C ILE A 372 5.43 14.67 -11.67
N LEU A 373 4.27 15.10 -11.17
CA LEU A 373 4.15 16.14 -10.15
C LEU A 373 4.78 15.71 -8.81
N ASP A 374 4.51 14.49 -8.34
CA ASP A 374 5.03 13.95 -7.07
C ASP A 374 6.56 13.84 -7.06
N CYS A 375 7.15 13.62 -8.23
CA CYS A 375 8.59 13.65 -8.44
C CYS A 375 9.17 15.07 -8.51
N GLY A 376 8.33 16.11 -8.56
CA GLY A 376 8.73 17.52 -8.61
C GLY A 376 8.98 18.05 -10.02
N TYR A 377 8.54 17.33 -11.05
CA TYR A 377 8.70 17.69 -12.44
C TYR A 377 7.43 18.35 -12.99
N VAL A 378 7.59 19.24 -13.96
CA VAL A 378 6.48 19.92 -14.66
C VAL A 378 6.03 19.08 -15.87
N PRO A 379 4.78 18.60 -15.90
CA PRO A 379 4.25 17.84 -17.04
C PRO A 379 4.32 18.64 -18.35
N GLY A 380 4.83 18.01 -19.41
CA GLY A 380 5.02 18.60 -20.74
C GLY A 380 6.23 19.53 -20.87
N VAL A 381 6.89 19.89 -19.76
CA VAL A 381 8.12 20.71 -19.78
C VAL A 381 9.32 19.86 -19.39
N ASP A 382 9.27 19.22 -18.22
CA ASP A 382 10.36 18.40 -17.70
C ASP A 382 10.18 16.92 -18.07
N VAL A 383 8.92 16.45 -18.08
CA VAL A 383 8.56 15.07 -18.45
C VAL A 383 7.27 15.08 -19.25
N ALA A 384 7.25 14.37 -20.37
CA ALA A 384 6.04 14.08 -21.13
C ALA A 384 5.62 12.61 -20.97
N ILE A 385 4.35 12.32 -21.28
CA ILE A 385 3.84 10.94 -21.39
C ILE A 385 3.79 10.59 -22.87
N ALA A 386 4.37 9.46 -23.25
CA ALA A 386 4.23 8.87 -24.57
C ALA A 386 3.42 7.57 -24.46
N LEU A 387 2.58 7.31 -25.45
CA LEU A 387 1.69 6.15 -25.49
C LEU A 387 1.93 5.38 -26.79
N ASP A 388 2.03 4.05 -26.68
CA ASP A 388 1.80 3.17 -27.83
C ASP A 388 0.45 2.45 -27.63
N PRO A 389 -0.61 2.91 -28.32
CA PRO A 389 -1.91 2.26 -28.23
C PRO A 389 -1.96 0.94 -28.99
N ALA A 390 -1.03 0.67 -29.92
CA ALA A 390 -1.05 -0.49 -30.82
C ALA A 390 -2.44 -0.78 -31.42
N ALA A 391 -3.10 0.27 -31.92
CA ALA A 391 -4.53 0.23 -32.26
C ALA A 391 -4.93 -0.86 -33.28
N SER A 392 -3.97 -1.34 -34.09
CA SER A 392 -4.18 -2.48 -35.00
C SER A 392 -4.58 -3.76 -34.26
N GLU A 393 -4.05 -4.01 -33.06
CA GLU A 393 -4.41 -5.17 -32.23
C GLU A 393 -5.85 -5.08 -31.70
N LEU A 394 -6.39 -3.86 -31.58
CA LEU A 394 -7.78 -3.61 -31.18
C LEU A 394 -8.77 -3.79 -32.34
N GLY A 395 -8.30 -3.77 -33.59
CA GLY A 395 -9.16 -3.90 -34.78
C GLY A 395 -9.77 -5.29 -34.96
N ASP A 396 -9.05 -6.33 -34.54
CA ASP A 396 -9.53 -7.72 -34.60
C ASP A 396 -10.62 -8.02 -33.57
N SER A 397 -10.59 -7.37 -32.41
CA SER A 397 -11.64 -7.51 -31.39
C SER A 397 -12.90 -6.73 -31.77
N LEU A 398 -12.79 -5.57 -32.43
CA LEU A 398 -13.95 -4.87 -33.01
C LEU A 398 -14.61 -5.67 -34.13
N SER A 399 -13.82 -6.24 -35.04
CA SER A 399 -14.36 -7.01 -36.17
C SER A 399 -14.90 -8.40 -35.77
N ARG A 400 -14.42 -8.98 -34.65
CA ARG A 400 -14.99 -10.18 -34.01
C ARG A 400 -16.18 -9.85 -33.11
N GLY A 401 -16.17 -8.73 -32.41
CA GLY A 401 -17.29 -8.21 -31.61
C GLY A 401 -18.49 -7.83 -32.48
N VAL A 402 -18.27 -7.22 -33.65
CA VAL A 402 -19.33 -6.95 -34.65
C VAL A 402 -19.87 -8.24 -35.29
N ARG A 403 -19.06 -9.30 -35.38
CA ARG A 403 -19.54 -10.62 -35.83
C ARG A 403 -20.32 -11.39 -34.75
N ALA A 404 -19.95 -11.23 -33.48
CA ALA A 404 -20.69 -11.80 -32.34
C ALA A 404 -22.02 -11.05 -32.10
N ALA A 405 -22.01 -9.71 -32.17
CA ALA A 405 -23.20 -8.86 -32.03
C ALA A 405 -24.18 -8.96 -33.23
N ARG A 406 -23.74 -9.50 -34.37
CA ARG A 406 -24.64 -9.83 -35.50
C ARG A 406 -25.38 -11.16 -35.34
N ARG A 407 -25.09 -11.96 -34.30
CA ARG A 407 -25.80 -13.23 -34.04
C ARG A 407 -26.77 -13.18 -32.88
N ASP A 408 -26.63 -12.25 -31.95
CA ASP A 408 -27.61 -12.02 -30.88
C ASP A 408 -27.79 -10.52 -30.62
N ARG A 409 -28.99 -10.03 -30.96
CA ARG A 409 -29.62 -8.75 -30.55
C ARG A 409 -28.96 -7.45 -31.04
N LEU A 410 -29.67 -6.84 -31.99
CA LEU A 410 -29.78 -5.40 -32.23
C LEU A 410 -29.78 -4.58 -30.93
N LEU A 411 -28.74 -3.77 -30.69
CA LEU A 411 -28.85 -2.46 -30.03
C LEU A 411 -27.79 -1.49 -30.60
N PRO A 412 -28.08 -0.17 -30.63
CA PRO A 412 -27.58 0.73 -31.65
C PRO A 412 -26.26 1.43 -31.28
N VAL A 413 -25.47 1.65 -32.32
CA VAL A 413 -24.30 2.52 -32.38
C VAL A 413 -24.73 3.96 -32.11
N LEU A 414 -24.04 4.66 -31.20
CA LEU A 414 -24.10 6.12 -31.08
C LEU A 414 -22.69 6.71 -31.20
N ALA A 415 -22.65 7.78 -31.99
CA ALA A 415 -21.51 8.61 -32.36
C ALA A 415 -20.90 9.38 -31.17
#